data_AF-A0A398BDQ8-F1
#
_entry.id   AF-A0A398BDQ8-F1
#
_cell.length_a   1.000
_cell.length_b   1.000
_cell.length_c   1.000
_cell.angle_alpha   90.00
_cell.angle_beta   90.00
_cell.angle_gamma   90.00
#
_symmetry.space_group_name_H-M   'P 1'
#
loop_
_entity.id
_entity.type
_entity.pdbx_description
1 polymer ?
#
loop_
_entity_poly.entity_id
_entity_poly.type
_entity_poly.pdbx_seq_one_letter_code
_entity_poly.pdbx_strand_id
1 'polypeptide(L)'
;MDYNTRISRLEAAIRSLSSAQRVELSCLAPVSASSWNNSISQEAYDSLLSSLDRFLTDYNRQHSSTLRELRSQLIVVQNQKQAEYNGHYTNLRSLPAEERKMYLSRVTMDPSVRSMVSWMA
;
A
#
# COMPACT_ATOMS: atom_id res chain seq x y z
N MET A 1 -7.49 3.40 -16.81
CA MET A 1 -7.81 3.57 -15.38
C MET A 1 -7.12 4.84 -14.92
N ASP A 2 -7.86 5.80 -14.38
CA ASP A 2 -7.33 7.11 -14.03
C ASP A 2 -6.50 7.12 -12.72
N TYR A 3 -5.80 8.21 -12.43
CA TYR A 3 -5.00 8.31 -11.20
C TYR A 3 -5.83 8.19 -9.91
N ASN A 4 -7.04 8.77 -9.84
CA ASN A 4 -7.88 8.65 -8.63
C ASN A 4 -8.22 7.19 -8.37
N THR A 5 -8.62 6.45 -9.41
CA THR A 5 -8.92 5.02 -9.28
C THR A 5 -7.70 4.22 -8.82
N ARG A 6 -6.49 4.52 -9.34
CA ARG A 6 -5.22 3.91 -8.90
C ARG A 6 -4.93 4.21 -7.43
N ILE A 7 -5.04 5.49 -7.04
CA ILE A 7 -4.82 5.98 -5.67
C ILE A 7 -5.79 5.28 -4.70
N SER A 8 -7.09 5.29 -4.99
CA SER A 8 -8.09 4.68 -4.11
C SER A 8 -7.89 3.16 -3.93
N ARG A 9 -7.43 2.46 -4.97
CA ARG A 9 -7.08 1.03 -4.86
C ARG A 9 -5.88 0.80 -3.95
N LEU A 10 -4.83 1.61 -4.09
CA LEU A 10 -3.64 1.54 -3.22
C LEU A 10 -4.00 1.88 -1.77
N GLU A 11 -4.81 2.91 -1.53
CA GLU A 11 -5.29 3.27 -0.20
C GLU A 11 -6.16 2.17 0.43
N ALA A 12 -7.02 1.52 -0.36
CA ALA A 12 -7.81 0.38 0.10
C ALA A 12 -6.92 -0.80 0.50
N ALA A 13 -5.92 -1.15 -0.33
CA ALA A 13 -4.96 -2.21 -0.03
C ALA A 13 -4.12 -1.90 1.23
N ILE A 14 -3.60 -0.67 1.34
CA ILE A 14 -2.85 -0.22 2.52
C ILE A 14 -3.72 -0.29 3.78
N ARG A 15 -4.97 0.17 3.72
CA ARG A 15 -5.90 0.09 4.86
C ARG A 15 -6.14 -1.35 5.27
N SER A 16 -6.50 -2.22 4.31
CA SER A 16 -6.77 -3.63 4.58
C SER A 16 -5.58 -4.35 5.23
N LEU A 17 -4.36 -4.08 4.77
CA LEU A 17 -3.15 -4.70 5.34
C LEU A 17 -2.74 -4.07 6.66
N SER A 18 -2.97 -2.77 6.86
CA SER A 18 -2.64 -2.07 8.11
C SER A 18 -3.60 -2.42 9.24
N SER A 19 -4.86 -2.75 8.92
CA SER A 19 -5.88 -3.16 9.90
C SER A 19 -5.90 -4.67 10.16
N ALA A 20 -5.14 -5.46 9.40
CA ALA A 20 -5.08 -6.90 9.59
C ALA A 20 -4.51 -7.21 10.98
N GLN A 21 -5.23 -8.04 11.76
CA GLN A 21 -4.80 -8.46 13.08
C GLN A 21 -3.43 -9.15 12.96
N ARG A 22 -2.46 -8.72 13.77
CA ARG A 22 -1.17 -9.39 13.85
C ARG A 22 -1.38 -10.75 14.49
N VAL A 23 -0.74 -11.77 13.94
CA VAL A 23 -0.70 -13.09 14.58
C VAL A 23 0.29 -12.97 15.73
N GLU A 24 -0.23 -12.88 16.94
CA GLU A 24 0.58 -12.93 18.16
C GLU A 24 0.90 -14.38 18.49
N LEU A 25 2.15 -14.64 18.88
CA LEU A 25 2.56 -15.97 19.34
C LEU A 25 1.80 -16.25 20.65
N SER A 26 0.77 -17.08 20.57
CA SER A 26 0.16 -17.65 21.76
C SER A 26 1.10 -18.75 22.25
N CYS A 27 1.71 -18.58 23.42
CA CYS A 27 2.49 -19.65 24.03
C CYS A 27 1.56 -20.87 24.17
N LEU A 28 1.87 -21.95 23.46
CA LEU A 28 1.13 -23.20 23.55
C LEU A 28 1.42 -23.79 24.92
N ALA A 29 0.67 -23.41 25.95
CA ALA A 29 0.90 -23.87 27.31
C ALA A 29 1.08 -25.41 27.31
N PRO A 30 2.18 -25.93 27.88
CA PRO A 30 2.43 -27.36 27.83
C PRO A 30 1.33 -28.09 28.60
N VAL A 31 0.86 -29.21 28.02
CA VAL A 31 -0.03 -30.16 28.69
C VAL A 31 0.69 -30.69 29.92
N SER A 32 0.34 -30.15 31.10
CA SER A 32 0.78 -30.53 32.46
C SER A 32 2.25 -30.98 32.60
N ALA A 33 3.05 -30.18 33.32
CA ALA A 33 4.46 -30.39 33.62
C ALA A 33 4.83 -31.78 34.22
N SER A 34 3.86 -32.56 34.69
CA SER A 34 4.06 -33.93 35.19
C SER A 34 4.52 -34.94 34.11
N SER A 35 4.35 -34.63 32.83
CA SER A 35 4.66 -35.54 31.70
C SER A 35 6.01 -35.26 31.02
N TRP A 36 6.75 -34.23 31.48
CA TRP A 36 7.90 -33.64 30.77
C TRP A 36 9.25 -34.32 31.00
N ASN A 37 9.32 -35.41 31.76
CA ASN A 37 10.58 -36.10 32.07
C ASN A 37 11.19 -36.90 30.89
N ASN A 38 10.64 -36.79 29.67
CA ASN A 38 11.21 -37.40 28.46
C ASN A 38 11.93 -36.32 27.62
N SER A 39 13.26 -36.37 27.57
CA SER A 39 14.08 -35.34 26.89
C SER A 39 13.73 -35.15 25.41
N ILE A 40 13.26 -36.21 24.74
CA ILE A 40 12.83 -36.17 23.33
C ILE A 40 11.58 -35.30 23.14
N SER A 41 10.63 -35.35 24.09
CA SER A 41 9.41 -34.55 24.04
C SER A 41 9.70 -33.07 24.28
N GLN A 42 10.70 -32.76 25.12
CA GLN A 42 11.18 -31.41 25.35
C GLN A 42 11.90 -30.84 24.12
N GLU A 43 12.83 -31.60 23.52
CA GLU A 43 13.56 -31.17 22.32
C GLU A 43 12.62 -30.92 21.13
N ALA A 44 11.63 -31.80 20.95
CA ALA A 44 10.60 -31.62 19.91
C ALA A 44 9.75 -30.36 20.14
N TYR A 45 9.42 -30.06 21.39
CA TYR A 45 8.64 -28.87 21.75
C TYR A 45 9.45 -27.56 21.55
N ASP A 46 10.71 -27.54 21.96
CA ASP A 46 11.60 -26.39 21.76
C ASP A 46 11.86 -26.12 20.27
N SER A 47 11.98 -27.19 19.47
CA SER A 47 12.07 -27.11 18.01
C SER A 47 10.80 -26.55 17.37
N LEU A 48 9.62 -26.96 17.84
CA LEU A 48 8.34 -26.41 17.40
C LEU A 48 8.21 -24.92 17.72
N LEU A 49 8.52 -24.52 18.96
CA LEU A 49 8.49 -23.10 19.36
C LEU A 49 9.45 -22.26 18.52
N SER A 50 10.68 -22.74 18.31
CA SER A 50 11.68 -22.06 17.47
C SER A 50 11.21 -21.90 16.03
N SER A 51 10.54 -22.92 15.48
CA SER A 51 9.98 -22.88 14.13
C SER A 51 8.83 -21.89 14.01
N LEU A 52 7.96 -21.82 15.03
CA LEU A 52 6.86 -20.85 15.10
C LEU A 52 7.36 -19.41 15.22
N ASP A 53 8.37 -19.16 16.05
CA ASP A 53 8.97 -17.84 16.23
C ASP A 53 9.62 -17.34 14.93
N ARG A 54 10.35 -18.22 14.23
CA ARG A 54 10.90 -17.93 12.91
C ARG A 54 9.80 -17.59 11.91
N PHE A 55 8.74 -18.40 11.86
CA PHE A 55 7.63 -18.17 10.93
C PHE A 55 6.94 -16.81 11.18
N LEU A 56 6.67 -16.47 12.44
CA LEU A 56 6.06 -15.17 12.77
C LEU A 56 7.00 -14.00 12.46
N THR A 57 8.30 -14.16 12.70
CA THR A 57 9.30 -13.15 12.36
C THR A 57 9.34 -12.91 10.85
N ASP A 58 9.38 -13.97 10.05
CA ASP A 58 9.37 -13.89 8.58
C ASP A 58 8.06 -13.28 8.06
N TYR A 59 6.91 -13.67 8.63
CA TYR A 59 5.61 -13.08 8.31
C TYR A 59 5.59 -11.58 8.60
N ASN A 60 6.02 -11.15 9.78
CA ASN A 60 6.04 -9.73 10.16
C ASN A 60 6.98 -8.91 9.26
N ARG A 61 8.12 -9.48 8.87
CA ARG A 61 9.04 -8.84 7.92
C ARG A 61 8.40 -8.68 6.54
N GLN A 62 7.78 -9.73 6.02
CA GLN A 62 7.14 -9.70 4.70
C GLN A 62 5.94 -8.74 4.67
N HIS A 63 5.12 -8.75 5.73
CA HIS A 63 4.01 -7.82 5.92
C HIS A 63 4.48 -6.36 5.91
N SER A 64 5.52 -6.06 6.69
CA SER A 64 6.09 -4.71 6.76
C SER A 64 6.69 -4.26 5.41
N SER A 65 7.37 -5.16 4.70
CA SER A 65 7.94 -4.87 3.38
C SER A 65 6.85 -4.57 2.36
N THR A 66 5.76 -5.35 2.37
CA THR A 66 4.61 -5.17 1.46
C THR A 66 3.92 -3.84 1.70
N LEU A 67 3.69 -3.46 2.96
CA LEU A 67 3.12 -2.17 3.30
C LEU A 67 3.99 -1.00 2.85
N ARG A 68 5.32 -1.11 3.02
CA ARG A 68 6.26 -0.10 2.57
C ARG A 68 6.21 0.08 1.06
N GLU A 69 6.20 -1.01 0.30
CA GLU A 69 6.14 -0.97 -1.16
C GLU A 69 4.83 -0.34 -1.66
N LEU A 70 3.69 -0.72 -1.09
CA LEU A 70 2.39 -0.12 -1.44
C LEU A 70 2.36 1.39 -1.18
N ARG A 71 2.93 1.84 -0.05
CA ARG A 71 3.04 3.27 0.27
C ARG A 71 3.96 4.01 -0.69
N SER A 72 5.08 3.39 -1.07
CA SER A 72 5.99 3.93 -2.09
C SER A 72 5.26 4.13 -3.42
N GLN A 73 4.53 3.11 -3.88
CA GLN A 73 3.74 3.19 -5.11
C GLN A 73 2.65 4.27 -5.03
N LEU A 74 1.98 4.42 -3.88
CA LEU A 74 1.00 5.48 -3.68
C LEU A 74 1.62 6.87 -3.91
N ILE A 75 2.78 7.13 -3.30
CA ILE A 75 3.52 8.39 -3.47
C ILE A 75 3.90 8.61 -4.94
N VAL A 76 4.39 7.58 -5.63
CA VAL A 76 4.75 7.67 -7.05
C VAL A 76 3.54 8.07 -7.90
N VAL A 77 2.38 7.43 -7.69
CA VAL A 77 1.15 7.73 -8.45
C VAL A 77 0.64 9.15 -8.15
N GLN A 78 0.70 9.59 -6.90
CA GLN A 78 0.35 10.97 -6.50
C GLN A 78 1.27 12.00 -7.17
N ASN A 79 2.58 11.74 -7.18
CA ASN A 79 3.55 12.62 -7.82
C ASN A 79 3.36 12.69 -9.34
N GLN A 80 3.08 11.55 -10.00
CA GLN A 80 2.76 11.52 -11.43
C GLN A 80 1.53 12.38 -11.75
N LYS A 81 0.46 12.21 -10.97
CA LYS A 81 -0.77 13.00 -11.11
C LYS A 81 -0.49 14.50 -10.93
N GLN A 82 0.27 14.86 -9.90
CA GLN A 82 0.61 16.26 -9.62
C GLN A 82 1.50 16.88 -10.71
N ALA A 83 2.46 16.11 -11.24
CA ALA A 83 3.33 16.57 -12.32
C ALA A 83 2.54 16.83 -13.60
N GLU A 84 1.63 15.93 -13.97
CA GLU A 84 0.75 16.10 -15.13
C GLU A 84 -0.17 17.32 -14.94
N TYR A 85 -0.79 17.46 -13.76
CA TYR A 85 -1.58 18.65 -13.42
C TYR A 85 -0.76 19.94 -13.56
N ASN A 86 0.44 20.01 -12.98
CA ASN A 86 1.29 21.21 -13.03
C ASN A 86 1.68 21.56 -14.48
N GLY A 87 1.97 20.54 -15.30
CA GLY A 87 2.26 20.73 -16.72
C GLY A 87 1.08 21.35 -17.47
N HIS A 88 -0.12 20.81 -17.31
CA HIS A 88 -1.31 21.36 -17.95
C HIS A 88 -1.72 22.72 -17.39
N TYR A 89 -1.66 22.91 -16.08
CA TYR A 89 -1.96 24.18 -15.42
C TYR A 89 -1.08 25.32 -15.94
N THR A 90 0.23 25.06 -16.09
CA THR A 90 1.19 26.04 -16.63
C THR A 90 0.84 26.44 -18.06
N ASN A 91 0.55 25.44 -18.91
CA ASN A 91 0.15 25.68 -20.30
C ASN A 91 -1.18 26.44 -20.39
N LEU A 92 -2.19 26.07 -19.60
CA LEU A 92 -3.51 26.73 -19.64
C LEU A 92 -3.42 28.18 -19.16
N ARG A 93 -2.58 28.47 -18.17
CA ARG A 93 -2.43 29.82 -17.61
C ARG A 93 -1.84 30.81 -18.61
N SER A 94 -0.99 30.36 -19.53
CA SER A 94 -0.40 31.22 -20.58
C SER A 94 -1.32 31.44 -21.78
N LEU A 95 -2.39 30.64 -21.92
CA LEU A 95 -3.30 30.72 -23.05
C LEU A 95 -4.46 31.73 -22.82
N PRO A 96 -4.91 32.44 -23.88
CA PRO A 96 -6.18 33.15 -23.90
C PRO A 96 -7.39 32.22 -23.68
N ALA A 97 -8.51 32.75 -23.20
CA ALA A 97 -9.70 31.95 -22.86
C ALA A 97 -10.21 31.07 -24.02
N GLU A 98 -10.25 31.60 -25.24
CA GLU A 98 -10.69 30.84 -26.42
C GLU A 98 -9.75 29.65 -26.74
N GLU A 99 -8.45 29.81 -26.51
CA GLU A 99 -7.45 28.77 -26.72
C GLU A 99 -7.45 27.72 -25.60
N ARG A 100 -7.86 28.07 -24.37
CA ARG A 100 -7.98 27.12 -23.26
C ARG A 100 -9.04 26.05 -23.55
N LYS A 101 -10.19 26.44 -24.10
CA LYS A 101 -11.25 25.49 -24.50
C LYS A 101 -10.77 24.54 -25.59
N MET A 102 -10.03 25.05 -26.57
CA MET A 102 -9.41 24.21 -27.60
C MET A 102 -8.35 23.26 -27.00
N TYR A 103 -7.53 23.74 -26.07
CA TYR A 103 -6.54 22.93 -25.38
C TYR A 103 -7.18 21.77 -24.63
N LEU A 104 -8.17 22.05 -23.77
CA LEU A 104 -8.86 21.04 -22.97
C LEU A 104 -9.60 20.01 -23.83
N SER A 105 -10.14 20.41 -24.98
CA SER A 105 -10.82 19.47 -25.89
C SER A 105 -9.87 18.58 -26.70
N ARG A 106 -8.66 19.06 -27.02
CA ARG A 106 -7.72 18.35 -27.91
C ARG A 106 -6.64 17.56 -27.19
N VAL A 107 -6.16 18.04 -26.05
CA VAL A 107 -5.01 17.43 -25.37
C VAL A 107 -5.45 16.19 -24.62
N THR A 108 -4.77 15.07 -24.88
CA THR A 108 -4.91 13.84 -24.10
C THR A 108 -4.45 14.10 -22.68
N MET A 109 -5.34 13.84 -21.72
CA MET A 109 -5.11 14.09 -20.31
C MET A 109 -5.82 13.00 -19.52
N ASP A 110 -5.22 12.55 -18.42
CA ASP A 110 -5.89 11.65 -17.51
C ASP A 110 -7.23 12.27 -17.03
N PRO A 111 -8.35 11.51 -17.00
CA PRO A 111 -9.65 12.04 -16.60
C PRO A 111 -9.66 12.71 -15.22
N SER A 112 -8.87 12.19 -14.28
CA SER A 112 -8.78 12.77 -12.93
C SER A 112 -8.03 14.11 -12.95
N VAL A 113 -7.01 14.26 -13.79
CA VAL A 113 -6.28 15.53 -13.98
C VAL A 113 -7.15 16.52 -14.75
N ARG A 114 -7.89 16.07 -15.77
CA ARG A 114 -8.84 16.88 -16.54
C ARG A 114 -9.88 17.53 -15.64
N SER A 115 -10.43 16.79 -14.69
CA SER A 115 -11.36 17.35 -13.70
C SER A 115 -10.74 18.50 -12.90
N MET A 116 -9.46 18.39 -12.52
CA MET A 116 -8.73 19.39 -11.73
C MET A 116 -8.43 20.69 -12.48
N VAL A 117 -8.34 20.67 -13.81
CA VAL A 117 -8.07 21.88 -14.63
C VAL A 117 -9.30 22.38 -15.39
N SER A 118 -10.42 21.66 -15.33
CA SER A 118 -11.64 21.98 -16.08
C SER A 118 -12.25 23.33 -15.73
N TRP A 119 -12.04 23.83 -14.50
CA TRP A 119 -12.49 25.15 -14.06
C TRP A 119 -11.75 26.31 -14.74
N MET A 120 -10.65 26.03 -15.46
CA MET A 120 -9.87 27.04 -16.19
C MET A 120 -10.35 27.26 -17.63
N ALA A 121 -11.34 26.49 -18.08
CA ALA A 121 -11.94 26.58 -19.42
C ALA A 121 -12.58 27.94 -19.72
#